data_AF-A0A525CJ82-F1
#
_entry.id   AF-A0A525CJ82-F1
#
_cell.length_a   1.000
_cell.length_b   1.000
_cell.length_c   1.000
_cell.angle_alpha   90.00
_cell.angle_beta   90.00
_cell.angle_gamma   90.00
#
_symmetry.space_group_name_H-M   'P 1'
#
loop_
_entity.id
_entity.type
_entity.pdbx_description
1 polymer ?
#
loop_
_entity_poly.entity_id
_entity_poly.type
_entity_poly.pdbx_seq_one_letter_code
_entity_poly.pdbx_strand_id
1 'polypeptide(L)' 'MSNCELLETCIFFNDKMEEYPAGVAAMRRRYCLKDNSCCARYQVFKELGREKVPADLFPNDKSRAQLIIS' A
#
# COMPACT_ATOMS: atom_id res chain seq x y z
N MET A 1 -6.05 -14.86 -3.06
CA MET A 1 -7.11 -13.87 -3.34
C MET A 1 -7.79 -13.52 -2.03
N SER A 2 -7.14 -12.68 -1.24
CA SER A 2 -7.63 -12.33 0.09
C SER A 2 -7.62 -10.80 0.18
N ASN A 3 -8.68 -10.24 0.75
CA ASN A 3 -8.72 -8.82 1.07
C ASN A 3 -7.44 -8.45 1.84
N CYS A 4 -6.82 -7.33 1.48
CA CYS A 4 -5.62 -6.88 2.17
C CYS A 4 -5.90 -6.73 3.67
N GLU A 5 -5.09 -7.35 4.53
CA GLU A 5 -5.21 -7.23 5.99
C GLU A 5 -5.03 -5.79 6.47
N LEU A 6 -4.34 -4.98 5.68
CA LEU A 6 -4.15 -3.55 5.93
C LEU A 6 -5.31 -2.70 5.41
N LEU A 7 -6.39 -3.25 4.87
CA LEU A 7 -7.42 -2.46 4.19
C LEU A 7 -7.98 -1.31 5.06
N GLU A 8 -8.18 -1.57 6.35
CA GLU A 8 -8.71 -0.58 7.32
C GLU A 8 -7.60 0.22 8.02
N THR A 9 -6.40 -0.33 8.09
CA THR A 9 -5.27 0.26 8.85
C THR A 9 -4.17 0.85 7.96
N CYS A 10 -4.35 0.80 6.64
CA CYS A 10 -3.34 1.24 5.67
C CYS A 10 -3.12 2.75 5.81
N ILE A 11 -1.90 3.12 6.16
CA ILE A 11 -1.47 4.51 6.34
C ILE A 11 -1.75 5.32 5.07
N PHE A 12 -1.54 4.75 3.88
CA PHE A 12 -1.84 5.47 2.63
C PHE A 12 -3.31 5.85 2.49
N PHE A 13 -4.23 4.97 2.88
CA PHE A 13 -5.66 5.27 2.81
C PHE A 13 -6.09 6.20 3.94
N ASN A 14 -5.51 6.07 5.13
CA ASN A 14 -5.88 6.88 6.28
C ASN A 14 -5.27 8.29 6.24
N ASP A 15 -4.15 8.49 5.56
CA ASP A 15 -3.42 9.77 5.49
C ASP A 15 -3.72 10.56 4.20
N LYS A 16 -4.01 9.88 3.08
CA LYS A 16 -4.18 10.52 1.76
C LYS A 16 -5.61 10.54 1.22
N MET A 17 -6.60 10.00 1.95
CA MET A 17 -7.99 9.99 1.45
C MET A 17 -8.59 11.40 1.30
N GLU A 18 -8.17 12.36 2.11
CA GLU A 18 -8.72 13.73 2.06
C GLU A 18 -8.25 14.52 0.83
N GLU A 19 -7.03 14.28 0.35
CA GLU A 19 -6.49 15.03 -0.79
C GLU A 19 -6.97 14.49 -2.15
N TYR A 20 -7.17 13.16 -2.31
CA TYR A 20 -7.45 12.54 -3.62
C TYR A 20 -8.41 11.34 -3.59
N PRO A 21 -9.71 11.52 -3.27
CA PRO A 21 -10.64 10.41 -3.03
C PRO A 21 -10.82 9.46 -4.24
N ALA A 22 -10.86 9.99 -5.47
CA ALA A 22 -11.10 9.17 -6.67
C ALA A 22 -9.91 8.29 -7.06
N GLY A 23 -8.69 8.84 -7.02
CA GLY A 23 -7.46 8.09 -7.34
C GLY A 23 -7.18 7.02 -6.29
N VAL A 24 -7.41 7.36 -5.02
CA VAL A 24 -7.26 6.46 -3.89
C VAL A 24 -8.25 5.29 -3.96
N ALA A 25 -9.51 5.52 -4.31
CA ALA A 25 -10.51 4.46 -4.48
C ALA A 25 -10.14 3.46 -5.60
N ALA A 26 -9.59 3.95 -6.72
CA ALA A 26 -9.12 3.09 -7.81
C ALA A 26 -7.94 2.21 -7.38
N MET A 27 -6.97 2.77 -6.66
CA MET A 27 -5.84 2.02 -6.10
C MET A 27 -6.31 0.98 -5.08
N ARG A 28 -7.25 1.34 -4.18
CA ARG A 28 -7.83 0.40 -3.19
C ARG A 28 -8.46 -0.81 -3.86
N ARG A 29 -9.24 -0.59 -4.92
CA ARG A 29 -9.83 -1.70 -5.70
C ARG A 29 -8.77 -2.60 -6.32
N ARG A 30 -7.73 -2.01 -6.93
CA ARG A 30 -6.68 -2.77 -7.62
C ARG A 30 -5.75 -3.53 -6.67
N TYR A 31 -5.26 -2.85 -5.63
CA TYR A 31 -4.20 -3.37 -4.76
C TYR A 31 -4.72 -3.98 -3.46
N CYS A 32 -5.97 -3.77 -3.08
CA CYS A 32 -6.47 -4.33 -1.81
C CYS A 32 -7.64 -5.30 -1.97
N LEU A 33 -8.47 -5.12 -3.00
CA LEU A 33 -9.60 -6.01 -3.27
C LEU A 33 -9.30 -7.04 -4.36
N LYS A 34 -8.31 -6.80 -5.23
CA LYS A 34 -7.92 -7.73 -6.29
C LYS A 34 -6.64 -8.49 -5.94
N ASP A 35 -5.52 -7.78 -5.85
CA ASP A 35 -4.23 -8.41 -5.56
C ASP A 35 -3.30 -7.47 -4.76
N ASN A 36 -3.13 -7.79 -3.47
CA ASN A 36 -2.24 -7.07 -2.57
C ASN A 36 -0.79 -7.51 -2.64
N SER A 37 -0.48 -8.67 -3.24
CA SER A 37 0.90 -9.10 -3.46
C SER A 37 1.65 -8.13 -4.38
N CYS A 38 0.92 -7.44 -5.25
CA CYS A 38 1.45 -6.40 -6.12
C CYS A 38 1.59 -5.02 -5.46
N CYS A 39 1.16 -4.84 -4.21
CA CYS A 39 1.24 -3.56 -3.53
C CYS A 39 2.62 -3.37 -2.91
N ALA A 40 3.35 -2.36 -3.37
CA ALA A 40 4.68 -2.01 -2.86
C ALA A 40 4.70 -1.81 -1.34
N ARG A 41 3.69 -1.09 -0.82
CA ARG A 41 3.54 -0.86 0.63
C ARG A 41 3.28 -2.14 1.42
N TYR A 42 2.51 -3.06 0.85
CA TYR A 42 2.21 -4.34 1.49
C TYR A 42 3.46 -5.20 1.57
N GLN A 43 4.28 -5.22 0.52
CA GLN A 43 5.56 -5.94 0.52
C GLN A 43 6.48 -5.42 1.63
N VAL A 44 6.69 -4.09 1.72
CA VAL A 44 7.51 -3.49 2.78
C VAL A 44 6.92 -3.81 4.17
N PHE A 45 5.60 -3.74 4.33
CA PHE A 45 4.95 -4.10 5.59
C PHE A 45 5.19 -5.57 5.98
N LYS A 46 5.10 -6.50 5.02
CA LYS A 46 5.28 -7.93 5.29
C LYS A 46 6.72 -8.28 5.65
N GLU A 47 7.69 -7.63 5.02
CA GLU A 47 9.11 -7.92 5.21
C GLU A 47 9.72 -7.14 6.40
N LEU A 48 9.36 -5.86 6.56
CA LEU A 48 10.01 -4.94 7.51
C LEU A 48 9.08 -4.35 8.58
N GLY A 49 7.77 -4.61 8.48
CA GLY A 49 6.78 -4.08 9.41
C GLY A 49 6.28 -2.66 9.07
N ARG A 50 5.24 -2.23 9.80
CA ARG A 50 4.51 -0.98 9.52
C ARG A 50 5.36 0.28 9.67
N GLU A 51 6.30 0.29 10.60
CA GLU A 51 7.14 1.44 10.91
C GLU A 51 8.13 1.78 9.80
N LYS A 52 8.46 0.80 8.95
CA LYS A 52 9.39 0.95 7.83
C LYS A 52 8.71 1.32 6.52
N VAL A 53 7.37 1.40 6.48
CA VAL A 53 6.61 1.77 5.28
C VAL A 53 6.62 3.29 5.12
N PRO A 54 7.28 3.86 4.11
CA PRO A 54 7.31 5.31 3.92
C PRO A 54 5.91 5.87 3.61
N ALA A 55 5.60 7.05 4.12
CA ALA A 55 4.33 7.71 3.84
C ALA A 55 4.15 8.02 2.35
N ASP A 56 5.25 8.38 1.67
CA ASP A 56 5.33 8.75 0.26
C ASP A 56 5.51 7.56 -0.71
N LEU A 57 5.52 6.32 -0.20
CA LEU A 57 5.58 5.12 -1.04
C LEU A 57 4.19 4.83 -1.62
N PHE A 58 4.04 4.89 -2.94
CA PHE A 58 2.77 4.55 -3.57
C PHE A 58 2.61 3.03 -3.78
N PRO A 59 1.37 2.50 -3.81
CA PRO A 59 1.11 1.07 -4.02
C PRO A 59 1.72 0.49 -5.31
N ASN A 60 1.93 1.31 -6.34
CA ASN A 60 2.51 0.93 -7.63
C ASN A 60 4.05 0.99 -7.68
N ASP A 61 4.72 1.59 -6.68
CA ASP A 61 6.17 1.80 -6.66
C ASP A 61 6.94 0.55 -6.19
N LYS A 62 6.79 -0.55 -6.92
CA LYS A 62 7.45 -1.84 -6.57
C LYS A 62 8.97 -1.72 -6.52
N SER A 63 9.57 -1.01 -7.47
CA SER A 63 11.02 -0.80 -7.51
C SER A 63 11.52 -0.12 -6.24
N ARG A 64 10.76 0.87 -5.74
CA ARG A 64 11.09 1.57 -4.51
C ARG A 64 10.91 0.68 -3.28
N ALA A 65 9.87 -0.15 -3.24
CA ALA A 65 9.71 -1.15 -2.18
C ALA A 65 10.90 -2.11 -2.12
N GLN A 66 11.40 -2.61 -3.26
CA GLN A 66 12.57 -3.49 -3.29
C GLN A 66 13.84 -2.81 -2.75
N LEU A 67 14.03 -1.52 -3.04
CA LEU A 67 15.15 -0.76 -2.48
C LEU A 67 15.06 -0.58 -0.96
N ILE A 68 13.85 -0.59 -0.40
CA ILE A 68 13.63 -0.45 1.05
C ILE A 68 13.82 -1.81 1.75
N ILE A 69 13.41 -2.91 1.10
CA ILE A 69 13.48 -4.27 1.63
C ILE A 69 14.90 -4.85 1.58
N SER A 70 15.72 -4.40 0.63
CA SER A 70 17.13 -4.79 0.48
C SER A 70 17.99 -4.38 1.66
#